data_AF-A0A660CHC0-F1
#
_entry.id   AF-A0A660CHC0-F1
#
_cell.length_a   1.000
_cell.length_b   1.000
_cell.length_c   1.000
_cell.angle_alpha   90.00
_cell.angle_beta   90.00
_cell.angle_gamma   90.00
#
_symmetry.space_group_name_H-M   'P 1'
#
loop_
_entity.id
_entity.type
_entity.pdbx_description
1 polymer ?
#
loop_
_entity_poly.entity_id
_entity_poly.type
_entity_poly.pdbx_seq_one_letter_code
_entity_poly.pdbx_strand_id
1 'polypeptide(L)'
;MTTADPLPTVNGVGKHRKLVSTPAPTPAAPQAAPSRRQRRVALRRQHAERTLRRLSTPVTGGAVACAFDSEGFYVRLADRILDRLPWHLRIRHKGHALCVCLHDLTTGLESSRYAKLAQMPLHEALLRLRFPHFLADLMASREVFGDKPILGALPARDLATTLTAVVPLTCPDLDRCPARGDVLRTYNSPASTERLRALAG
;
A
#
# COMPACT_ATOMS: atom_id res chain seq x y z
N MET A 1 67.91 20.23 65.26
CA MET A 1 68.18 18.80 65.54
C MET A 1 67.24 17.96 64.69
N THR A 2 67.82 17.24 63.74
CA THR A 2 67.44 15.87 63.30
C THR A 2 66.06 15.65 62.66
N THR A 3 66.04 15.73 61.32
CA THR A 3 65.52 14.74 60.33
C THR A 3 64.58 13.63 60.78
N ALA A 4 63.42 13.49 60.12
CA ALA A 4 63.13 12.39 59.17
C ALA A 4 61.73 12.55 58.48
N ASP A 5 61.76 12.70 57.16
CA ASP A 5 60.69 12.53 56.15
C ASP A 5 60.59 11.03 55.72
N PRO A 6 59.72 10.57 54.77
CA PRO A 6 58.27 10.75 54.55
C PRO A 6 57.57 9.44 54.05
N LEU A 7 56.25 9.48 53.72
CA LEU A 7 55.51 8.76 52.64
C LEU A 7 53.98 8.70 52.94
N PRO A 8 53.07 8.56 51.95
CA PRO A 8 52.98 9.20 50.63
C PRO A 8 51.63 9.91 50.39
N THR A 9 51.67 10.86 49.45
CA THR A 9 50.55 11.53 48.80
C THR A 9 49.74 10.59 47.89
N VAL A 10 48.41 10.72 47.89
CA VAL A 10 47.56 10.38 46.73
C VAL A 10 46.61 11.54 46.42
N ASN A 11 46.79 12.06 45.20
CA ASN A 11 46.06 13.17 44.60
C ASN A 11 44.64 12.74 44.19
N GLY A 12 43.62 13.38 44.76
CA GLY A 12 42.24 13.31 44.26
C GLY A 12 41.90 14.55 43.44
N VAL A 13 42.18 14.51 42.12
CA VAL A 13 41.76 15.55 41.17
C VAL A 13 40.25 15.46 40.94
N GLY A 14 39.50 16.38 41.55
CA GLY A 14 38.07 16.60 41.25
C GLY A 14 37.88 17.15 39.85
N LYS A 15 37.59 16.28 38.88
CA LYS A 15 37.22 16.70 37.52
C LYS A 15 35.75 17.14 37.48
N HIS A 16 35.54 18.37 37.03
CA HIS A 16 34.25 18.97 36.69
C HIS A 16 33.38 18.03 35.83
N ARG A 17 32.26 17.58 36.39
CA ARG A 17 31.21 16.87 35.65
C ARG A 17 30.38 17.91 34.89
N LYS A 18 30.66 18.10 33.60
CA LYS A 18 29.76 18.83 32.68
C LYS A 18 28.42 18.10 32.65
N LEU A 19 27.39 18.71 33.25
CA LEU A 19 26.00 18.32 33.04
C LEU A 19 25.66 18.61 31.58
N VAL A 20 25.63 17.55 30.77
CA VAL A 20 25.02 17.58 29.44
C VAL A 20 23.52 17.72 29.66
N SER A 21 22.99 18.91 29.45
CA SER A 21 21.54 19.14 29.39
C SER A 21 20.99 18.42 28.16
N THR A 22 20.33 17.30 28.36
CA THR A 22 19.48 16.68 27.34
C THR A 22 18.36 17.68 27.01
N PRO A 23 18.19 18.13 25.76
CA PRO A 23 17.04 18.94 25.41
C PRO A 23 15.76 18.12 25.64
N ALA A 24 14.79 18.73 26.31
CA ALA A 24 13.48 18.13 26.51
C ALA A 24 12.87 17.72 25.16
N PRO A 25 12.18 16.57 25.06
CA PRO A 25 11.50 16.18 23.83
C PRO A 25 10.49 17.27 23.46
N THR A 26 10.71 17.90 22.31
CA THR A 26 9.76 18.84 21.72
C THR A 26 8.40 18.16 21.65
N PRO A 27 7.32 18.73 22.24
CA PRO A 27 6.00 18.16 22.10
C PRO A 27 5.66 18.07 20.61
N ALA A 28 5.32 16.87 20.15
CA ALA A 28 4.91 16.63 18.78
C ALA A 28 3.80 17.64 18.43
N ALA A 29 3.98 18.38 17.33
CA ALA A 29 2.98 19.33 16.86
C ALA A 29 1.61 18.62 16.79
N PRO A 30 0.51 19.29 17.18
CA PRO A 30 -0.82 18.69 17.09
C PRO A 30 -1.04 18.17 15.69
N GLN A 31 -1.25 16.85 15.55
CA GLN A 31 -1.51 16.26 14.25
C GLN A 31 -2.72 16.96 13.63
N ALA A 32 -2.52 17.58 12.47
CA ALA A 32 -3.56 18.33 11.80
C ALA A 32 -4.79 17.46 11.61
N ALA A 33 -5.97 17.95 12.01
CA ALA A 33 -7.21 17.19 11.90
C ALA A 33 -7.43 16.74 10.45
N PRO A 34 -7.90 15.49 10.23
CA PRO A 34 -8.04 14.95 8.88
C PRO A 34 -9.06 15.76 8.08
N SER A 35 -8.69 16.08 6.86
CA SER A 35 -9.52 16.80 5.89
C SER A 35 -10.85 16.08 5.62
N ARG A 36 -11.86 16.82 5.15
CA ARG A 36 -13.16 16.25 4.76
C ARG A 36 -13.03 15.12 3.73
N ARG A 37 -12.07 15.24 2.81
CA ARG A 37 -11.77 14.20 1.82
C ARG A 37 -11.23 12.93 2.49
N GLN A 38 -10.24 13.06 3.37
CA GLN A 38 -9.66 11.92 4.10
C GLN A 38 -10.72 11.20 4.94
N ARG A 39 -11.56 11.94 5.66
CA ARG A 39 -12.67 11.36 6.43
C ARG A 39 -13.63 10.55 5.55
N ARG A 40 -14.00 11.08 4.37
CA ARG A 40 -14.87 10.36 3.43
C ARG A 40 -14.24 9.08 2.89
N VAL A 41 -12.94 9.11 2.57
CA VAL A 41 -12.21 7.90 2.12
C VAL A 41 -12.16 6.86 3.23
N ALA A 42 -11.84 7.26 4.46
CA ALA A 42 -11.80 6.36 5.61
C ALA A 42 -13.16 5.69 5.88
N LEU A 43 -14.26 6.44 5.85
CA LEU A 43 -15.61 5.90 6.03
C LEU A 43 -15.97 4.88 4.95
N ARG A 44 -15.60 5.14 3.68
CA ARG A 44 -15.84 4.21 2.57
C ARG A 44 -15.04 2.92 2.73
N ARG A 45 -13.77 3.02 3.13
CA ARG A 45 -12.92 1.87 3.41
C ARG A 45 -13.48 1.04 4.56
N GLN A 46 -13.88 1.68 5.67
CA GLN A 46 -14.50 0.99 6.79
C GLN A 46 -15.81 0.29 6.41
N HIS A 47 -16.60 0.88 5.51
CA HIS A 47 -17.79 0.22 4.97
C HIS A 47 -17.44 -0.99 4.11
N ALA A 48 -16.51 -0.83 3.17
CA ALA A 48 -16.03 -1.91 2.30
C ALA A 48 -15.43 -3.07 3.11
N GLU A 49 -14.62 -2.77 4.11
CA GLU A 49 -14.02 -3.76 5.01
C GLU A 49 -15.10 -4.56 5.75
N ARG A 50 -16.09 -3.88 6.34
CA ARG A 50 -17.21 -4.55 7.01
C ARG A 50 -17.99 -5.42 6.06
N THR A 51 -18.25 -4.96 4.84
CA THR A 51 -18.93 -5.77 3.81
C THR A 51 -18.13 -7.01 3.46
N LEU A 52 -16.82 -6.90 3.25
CA LEU A 52 -15.98 -8.06 2.95
C LEU A 52 -15.85 -9.01 4.13
N ARG A 53 -15.65 -8.51 5.36
CA ARG A 53 -15.58 -9.36 6.56
C ARG A 53 -16.86 -10.13 6.80
N ARG A 54 -18.03 -9.52 6.60
CA ARG A 54 -19.33 -10.20 6.71
C ARG A 54 -19.50 -11.36 5.73
N LEU A 55 -18.84 -11.28 4.59
CA LEU A 55 -18.94 -12.26 3.50
C LEU A 55 -17.75 -13.23 3.46
N SER A 56 -16.75 -13.02 4.33
CA SER A 56 -15.54 -13.82 4.40
C SER A 56 -15.71 -14.99 5.36
N THR A 57 -15.05 -16.10 5.06
CA THR A 57 -14.92 -17.24 5.98
C THR A 57 -13.70 -17.03 6.89
N PRO A 58 -13.53 -17.81 7.98
CA PRO A 58 -12.34 -17.72 8.82
C PRO A 58 -11.02 -17.91 8.03
N VAL A 59 -11.04 -18.76 7.00
CA VAL A 59 -9.89 -19.03 6.12
C VAL A 59 -9.52 -17.81 5.27
N THR A 60 -10.52 -17.02 4.85
CA THR A 60 -10.32 -15.88 3.95
C THR A 60 -10.30 -14.53 4.67
N GLY A 61 -10.66 -14.48 5.95
CA GLY A 61 -10.60 -13.26 6.77
C GLY A 61 -9.20 -12.64 6.83
N GLY A 62 -8.14 -13.44 6.66
CA GLY A 62 -6.77 -12.96 6.56
C GLY A 62 -6.48 -12.14 5.29
N ALA A 63 -7.22 -12.32 4.19
CA ALA A 63 -7.08 -11.48 3.00
C ALA A 63 -7.55 -10.06 3.28
N VAL A 64 -8.68 -9.92 3.97
CA VAL A 64 -9.22 -8.60 4.34
C VAL A 64 -8.29 -7.91 5.33
N ALA A 65 -7.79 -8.62 6.35
CA ALA A 65 -6.84 -8.04 7.28
C ALA A 65 -5.54 -7.56 6.60
N CYS A 66 -5.01 -8.34 5.65
CA CYS A 66 -3.82 -7.97 4.89
C CYS A 66 -4.06 -6.77 3.95
N ALA A 67 -5.17 -6.76 3.20
CA ALA A 67 -5.44 -5.71 2.24
C ALA A 67 -5.83 -4.37 2.88
N PHE A 68 -6.42 -4.40 4.09
CA PHE A 68 -6.88 -3.20 4.80
C PHE A 68 -5.95 -2.75 5.92
N ASP A 69 -4.75 -3.32 6.04
CA ASP A 69 -3.72 -2.80 6.92
C ASP A 69 -3.44 -1.32 6.56
N SER A 70 -3.62 -0.41 7.52
CA SER A 70 -3.56 1.04 7.29
C SER A 70 -2.20 1.49 6.79
N GLU A 71 -1.15 0.81 7.23
CA GLU A 71 0.23 1.00 6.78
C GLU A 71 0.65 -0.08 5.77
N GLY A 72 -0.31 -0.82 5.23
CA GLY A 72 -0.09 -1.92 4.30
C GLY A 72 0.15 -1.45 2.87
N PHE A 73 0.77 -2.33 2.08
CA PHE A 73 1.04 -2.11 0.66
C PHE A 73 -0.21 -1.64 -0.13
N TYR A 74 -1.33 -2.33 0.05
CA TYR A 74 -2.55 -2.07 -0.72
C TYR A 74 -3.22 -0.74 -0.38
N VAL A 75 -3.21 -0.33 0.89
CA VAL A 75 -3.75 0.97 1.32
C VAL A 75 -2.92 2.11 0.74
N ARG A 76 -1.58 2.04 0.84
CA ARG A 76 -0.69 3.03 0.22
C ARG A 76 -0.89 3.11 -1.29
N LEU A 77 -0.98 1.95 -1.95
CA LEU A 77 -1.23 1.88 -3.39
C LEU A 77 -2.56 2.55 -3.75
N ALA A 78 -3.63 2.24 -3.01
CA ALA A 78 -4.95 2.82 -3.21
C ALA A 78 -4.96 4.35 -2.99
N ASP A 79 -4.25 4.86 -1.98
CA ASP A 79 -4.12 6.30 -1.75
C ASP A 79 -3.42 7.01 -2.91
N ARG A 80 -2.31 6.45 -3.40
CA ARG A 80 -1.61 6.99 -4.58
C ARG A 80 -2.47 6.97 -5.84
N ILE A 81 -3.24 5.88 -6.05
CA ILE A 81 -4.22 5.82 -7.14
C ILE A 81 -5.22 6.97 -7.01
N LEU A 82 -5.81 7.15 -5.83
CA LEU A 82 -6.83 8.17 -5.59
C LEU A 82 -6.30 9.61 -5.73
N ASP A 83 -5.02 9.83 -5.43
CA ASP A 83 -4.36 11.12 -5.53
C ASP A 83 -3.99 11.48 -6.97
N ARG A 84 -3.62 10.50 -7.80
CA ARG A 84 -3.33 10.70 -9.23
C ARG A 84 -4.55 10.49 -10.13
N LEU A 85 -5.71 10.13 -9.56
CA LEU A 85 -6.90 9.77 -10.32
C LEU A 85 -7.44 10.95 -11.16
N PRO A 86 -7.49 10.83 -12.49
CA PRO A 86 -8.08 11.85 -13.34
C PRO A 86 -9.52 12.17 -12.97
N TRP A 87 -9.89 13.46 -13.00
CA TRP A 87 -11.21 13.95 -12.56
C TRP A 87 -12.38 13.27 -13.27
N HIS A 88 -12.24 12.96 -14.57
CA HIS A 88 -13.30 12.32 -15.36
C HIS A 88 -13.61 10.89 -14.86
N LEU A 89 -12.61 10.17 -14.34
CA LEU A 89 -12.80 8.85 -13.73
C LEU A 89 -13.44 8.94 -12.33
N ARG A 90 -13.41 10.11 -11.69
CA ARG A 90 -14.05 10.32 -10.38
C ARG A 90 -15.55 10.52 -10.47
N ILE A 91 -16.05 11.04 -11.59
CA ILE A 91 -17.47 11.41 -11.75
C ILE A 91 -18.24 10.45 -12.64
N ARG A 92 -17.58 9.80 -13.61
CA ARG A 92 -18.24 8.91 -14.57
C ARG A 92 -18.71 7.62 -13.86
N HIS A 93 -19.77 7.00 -14.39
CA HIS A 93 -20.38 5.78 -13.84
C HIS A 93 -20.72 5.92 -12.34
N LYS A 94 -21.24 7.08 -11.92
CA LYS A 94 -21.57 7.38 -10.52
C LYS A 94 -20.37 7.20 -9.57
N GLY A 95 -19.15 7.45 -10.06
CA GLY A 95 -17.90 7.29 -9.33
C GLY A 95 -17.24 5.91 -9.45
N HIS A 96 -17.83 4.98 -10.20
CA HIS A 96 -17.27 3.63 -10.39
C HIS A 96 -16.39 3.48 -11.63
N ALA A 97 -16.07 4.56 -12.37
CA ALA A 97 -15.29 4.43 -13.60
C ALA A 97 -13.89 3.82 -13.36
N LEU A 98 -13.24 4.12 -12.22
CA LEU A 98 -12.01 3.44 -11.83
C LEU A 98 -12.25 1.94 -11.56
N CYS A 99 -13.34 1.58 -10.87
CA CYS A 99 -13.65 0.18 -10.56
C CYS A 99 -13.87 -0.63 -11.85
N VAL A 100 -14.61 -0.06 -12.81
CA VAL A 100 -14.82 -0.64 -14.14
C VAL A 100 -13.50 -0.76 -14.88
N CYS A 101 -12.69 0.30 -14.90
CA CYS A 101 -11.37 0.26 -15.53
C CYS A 101 -10.46 -0.82 -14.94
N LEU A 102 -10.38 -0.94 -13.61
CA LEU A 102 -9.58 -1.98 -12.96
C LEU A 102 -10.10 -3.38 -13.30
N HIS A 103 -11.42 -3.57 -13.31
CA HIS A 103 -12.05 -4.83 -13.71
C HIS A 103 -11.76 -5.18 -15.17
N ASP A 104 -11.96 -4.26 -16.11
CA ASP A 104 -11.66 -4.47 -17.53
C ASP A 104 -10.18 -4.79 -17.77
N LEU A 105 -9.28 -4.19 -16.98
CA LEU A 105 -7.86 -4.55 -17.03
C LEU A 105 -7.64 -5.97 -16.53
N THR A 106 -8.24 -6.37 -15.41
CA THR A 106 -8.08 -7.74 -14.88
C THR A 106 -8.59 -8.81 -15.85
N THR A 107 -9.70 -8.56 -16.55
CA THR A 107 -10.24 -9.48 -17.55
C THR A 107 -9.44 -9.45 -18.85
N GLY A 108 -8.84 -8.30 -19.20
CA GLY A 108 -8.00 -8.14 -20.39
C GLY A 108 -6.58 -8.72 -20.29
N LEU A 109 -6.16 -9.25 -19.13
CA LEU A 109 -4.85 -9.90 -18.92
C LEU A 109 -4.80 -11.33 -19.50
N GLU A 110 -5.27 -11.49 -20.73
CA GLU A 110 -5.22 -12.74 -21.51
C GLU A 110 -3.79 -13.27 -21.59
N SER A 111 -3.59 -14.54 -21.20
CA SER A 111 -2.27 -15.18 -21.09
C SER A 111 -1.45 -15.08 -22.39
N SER A 112 -2.10 -15.19 -23.55
CA SER A 112 -1.44 -15.12 -24.85
C SER A 112 -0.97 -13.70 -25.21
N ARG A 113 -1.75 -12.68 -24.87
CA ARG A 113 -1.37 -11.28 -25.06
C ARG A 113 -0.27 -10.87 -24.08
N TYR A 114 -0.39 -11.31 -22.83
CA TYR A 114 0.61 -11.05 -21.79
C TYR A 114 1.97 -11.67 -22.16
N ALA A 115 1.98 -12.92 -22.61
CA ALA A 115 3.19 -13.62 -23.03
C ALA A 115 3.92 -12.91 -24.19
N LYS A 116 3.18 -12.38 -25.18
CA LYS A 116 3.76 -11.62 -26.31
C LYS A 116 4.48 -10.34 -25.87
N LEU A 117 4.08 -9.78 -24.73
CA LEU A 117 4.63 -8.53 -24.19
C LEU A 117 5.65 -8.78 -23.08
N ALA A 118 5.94 -10.04 -22.72
CA ALA A 118 6.75 -10.38 -21.55
C ALA A 118 8.17 -9.80 -21.59
N GLN A 119 8.76 -9.65 -22.78
CA GLN A 119 10.11 -9.09 -22.95
C GLN A 119 10.13 -7.56 -23.08
N MET A 120 8.97 -6.91 -23.09
CA MET A 120 8.89 -5.45 -23.20
C MET A 120 9.14 -4.78 -21.83
N PRO A 121 9.68 -3.54 -21.82
CA PRO A 121 9.75 -2.75 -20.60
C PRO A 121 8.39 -2.67 -19.91
N LEU A 122 8.37 -2.82 -18.60
CA LEU A 122 7.13 -2.96 -17.82
C LEU A 122 6.12 -1.84 -18.14
N HIS A 123 6.56 -0.58 -18.13
CA HIS A 123 5.71 0.58 -18.43
C HIS A 123 5.09 0.51 -19.83
N GLU A 124 5.91 0.27 -20.86
CA GLU A 124 5.44 0.17 -22.24
C GLU A 124 4.45 -0.99 -22.42
N ALA A 125 4.74 -2.12 -21.80
CA ALA A 125 3.88 -3.30 -21.85
C ALA A 125 2.51 -3.02 -21.22
N LEU A 126 2.45 -2.31 -20.09
CA LEU A 126 1.20 -1.90 -19.44
C LEU A 126 0.36 -0.99 -20.34
N LEU A 127 0.98 -0.03 -21.04
CA LEU A 127 0.28 0.81 -22.02
C LEU A 127 -0.27 -0.04 -23.18
N ARG A 128 0.48 -1.02 -23.68
CA ARG A 128 0.00 -1.98 -24.69
C ARG A 128 -1.10 -2.91 -24.17
N LEU A 129 -1.17 -3.15 -22.87
CA LEU A 129 -2.27 -3.81 -22.18
C LEU A 129 -3.45 -2.87 -21.87
N ARG A 130 -3.44 -1.64 -22.41
CA ARG A 130 -4.52 -0.63 -22.29
C ARG A 130 -4.66 0.00 -20.90
N PHE A 131 -3.61 -0.08 -20.07
CA PHE A 131 -3.59 0.68 -18.83
C PHE A 131 -3.64 2.18 -19.15
N PRO A 132 -4.47 2.98 -18.45
CA PRO A 132 -4.35 4.42 -18.50
C PRO A 132 -2.96 4.86 -18.06
N HIS A 133 -2.41 5.92 -18.68
CA HIS A 133 -1.06 6.41 -18.40
C HIS A 133 -0.77 6.56 -16.90
N PHE A 134 -1.66 7.23 -16.14
CA PHE A 134 -1.45 7.43 -14.70
C PHE A 134 -1.30 6.12 -13.91
N LEU A 135 -1.99 5.04 -14.34
CA LEU A 135 -1.91 3.74 -13.71
C LEU A 135 -0.68 2.98 -14.19
N ALA A 136 -0.32 3.07 -15.47
CA ALA A 136 0.92 2.50 -15.99
C ALA A 136 2.16 3.10 -15.27
N ASP A 137 2.19 4.42 -15.09
CA ASP A 137 3.24 5.14 -14.35
C ASP A 137 3.36 4.65 -12.90
N LEU A 138 2.21 4.48 -12.24
CA LEU A 138 2.15 4.03 -10.86
C LEU A 138 2.63 2.58 -10.73
N MET A 139 2.13 1.69 -11.58
CA MET A 139 2.42 0.26 -11.52
C MET A 139 3.86 -0.04 -11.96
N ALA A 140 4.42 0.73 -12.90
CA ALA A 140 5.82 0.61 -13.27
C ALA A 140 6.79 1.27 -12.26
N SER A 141 6.27 1.94 -11.23
CA SER A 141 7.14 2.55 -10.22
C SER A 141 7.79 1.49 -9.32
N ARG A 142 9.04 1.76 -8.94
CA ARG A 142 9.83 0.91 -8.04
C ARG A 142 9.12 0.63 -6.71
N GLU A 143 8.29 1.55 -6.25
CA GLU A 143 7.55 1.42 -5.00
C GLU A 143 6.43 0.37 -5.04
N VAL A 144 5.97 -0.02 -6.23
CA VAL A 144 4.84 -0.96 -6.40
C VAL A 144 5.31 -2.37 -6.70
N PHE A 145 6.27 -2.52 -7.62
CA PHE A 145 6.78 -3.84 -8.01
C PHE A 145 8.30 -3.98 -7.94
N GLY A 146 9.02 -3.03 -7.35
CA GLY A 146 10.48 -3.04 -7.34
C GLY A 146 11.09 -2.73 -8.69
N ASP A 147 12.37 -3.05 -8.86
CA ASP A 147 13.10 -2.90 -10.12
C ASP A 147 12.79 -4.06 -11.06
N LYS A 148 11.54 -4.16 -11.52
CA LYS A 148 11.16 -5.11 -12.57
C LYS A 148 11.36 -4.45 -13.94
N PRO A 149 12.42 -4.79 -14.69
CA PRO A 149 12.73 -4.10 -15.94
C PRO A 149 11.71 -4.44 -17.04
N ILE A 150 11.15 -5.65 -17.02
CA ILE A 150 10.28 -6.18 -18.07
C ILE A 150 9.00 -6.77 -17.48
N LEU A 151 7.95 -6.85 -18.30
CA LEU A 151 6.66 -7.39 -17.89
C LEU A 151 6.75 -8.85 -17.40
N GLY A 152 7.59 -9.67 -18.02
CA GLY A 152 7.72 -11.09 -17.71
C GLY A 152 8.21 -11.40 -16.29
N ALA A 153 8.83 -10.43 -15.60
CA ALA A 153 9.19 -10.54 -14.19
C ALA A 153 7.99 -10.37 -13.24
N LEU A 154 6.83 -9.98 -13.77
CA LEU A 154 5.57 -9.86 -13.04
C LEU A 154 4.60 -10.92 -13.58
N PRO A 155 4.18 -11.90 -12.77
CA PRO A 155 3.13 -12.82 -13.20
C PRO A 155 1.81 -12.08 -13.46
N ALA A 156 1.14 -12.39 -14.58
CA ALA A 156 -0.16 -11.79 -14.92
C ALA A 156 -1.19 -11.91 -13.80
N ARG A 157 -1.17 -13.07 -13.10
CA ARG A 157 -2.04 -13.34 -11.95
C ARG A 157 -1.74 -12.43 -10.75
N ASP A 158 -0.49 -12.06 -10.52
CA ASP A 158 -0.10 -11.17 -9.43
C ASP A 158 -0.56 -9.74 -9.72
N LEU A 159 -0.43 -9.30 -10.98
CA LEU A 159 -0.98 -8.04 -11.45
C LEU A 159 -2.51 -8.02 -11.30
N ALA A 160 -3.20 -9.07 -11.75
CA ALA A 160 -4.66 -9.18 -11.62
C ALA A 160 -5.10 -9.16 -10.14
N THR A 161 -4.41 -9.92 -9.29
CA THR A 161 -4.71 -9.97 -7.84
C THR A 161 -4.52 -8.61 -7.20
N THR A 162 -3.45 -7.88 -7.57
CA THR A 162 -3.18 -6.53 -7.06
C THR A 162 -4.26 -5.54 -7.48
N LEU A 163 -4.67 -5.55 -8.75
CA LEU A 163 -5.72 -4.66 -9.25
C LEU A 163 -7.06 -4.92 -8.55
N THR A 164 -7.45 -6.19 -8.38
CA THR A 164 -8.69 -6.55 -7.68
C THR A 164 -8.62 -6.20 -6.18
N ALA A 165 -7.45 -6.35 -5.55
CA ALA A 165 -7.24 -6.03 -4.13
C ALA A 165 -7.52 -4.56 -3.80
N VAL A 166 -7.14 -3.64 -4.70
CA VAL A 166 -7.28 -2.19 -4.48
C VAL A 166 -8.68 -1.65 -4.83
N VAL A 167 -9.52 -2.42 -5.53
CA VAL A 167 -10.91 -2.01 -5.82
C VAL A 167 -11.67 -1.63 -4.55
N PRO A 168 -11.81 -2.47 -3.50
CA PRO A 168 -12.57 -2.10 -2.31
C PRO A 168 -11.95 -0.93 -1.52
N LEU A 169 -10.66 -0.64 -1.71
CA LEU A 169 -9.96 0.49 -1.07
C LEU A 169 -10.15 1.82 -1.78
N THR A 170 -10.54 1.79 -3.06
CA THR A 170 -10.74 2.96 -3.93
C THR A 170 -12.21 3.19 -4.30
N CYS A 171 -13.05 2.17 -4.15
CA CYS A 171 -14.46 2.18 -4.54
C CYS A 171 -15.29 3.18 -3.70
N PRO A 172 -16.18 3.97 -4.33
CA PRO A 172 -17.06 4.87 -3.58
C PRO A 172 -18.19 4.14 -2.84
N ASP A 173 -18.63 2.98 -3.34
CA ASP A 173 -19.71 2.15 -2.76
C ASP A 173 -19.56 0.69 -3.23
N LEU A 174 -19.00 -0.18 -2.38
CA LEU A 174 -18.74 -1.56 -2.75
C LEU A 174 -20.03 -2.36 -3.02
N ASP A 175 -21.14 -2.03 -2.36
CA ASP A 175 -22.38 -2.80 -2.47
C ASP A 175 -23.05 -2.64 -3.84
N ARG A 176 -22.83 -1.50 -4.50
CA ARG A 176 -23.33 -1.18 -5.86
C ARG A 176 -22.25 -1.25 -6.93
N CYS A 177 -21.06 -1.71 -6.58
CA CYS A 177 -19.93 -1.73 -7.49
C CYS A 177 -20.10 -2.79 -8.60
N PRO A 178 -19.90 -2.44 -9.89
CA PRO A 178 -19.96 -3.41 -10.98
C PRO A 178 -18.93 -4.55 -10.83
N ALA A 179 -17.75 -4.25 -10.27
CA ALA A 179 -16.68 -5.22 -10.06
C ALA A 179 -16.86 -6.10 -8.81
N ARG A 180 -17.98 -5.94 -8.06
CA ARG A 180 -18.19 -6.60 -6.76
C ARG A 180 -18.05 -8.12 -6.84
N GLY A 181 -18.58 -8.74 -7.89
CA GLY A 181 -18.54 -10.20 -8.05
C GLY A 181 -17.11 -10.76 -8.04
N ASP A 182 -16.21 -10.14 -8.78
CA ASP A 182 -14.81 -10.58 -8.85
C ASP A 182 -14.03 -10.21 -7.60
N VAL A 183 -14.29 -9.06 -6.99
CA VAL A 183 -13.73 -8.72 -5.68
C VAL A 183 -14.09 -9.79 -4.66
N LEU A 184 -15.37 -10.18 -4.57
CA LEU A 184 -15.80 -11.23 -3.67
C LEU A 184 -15.14 -12.58 -4.00
N ARG A 185 -15.00 -12.92 -5.29
CA ARG A 185 -14.30 -14.15 -5.70
C ARG A 185 -12.84 -14.16 -5.27
N THR A 186 -12.12 -13.06 -5.46
CA THR A 186 -10.72 -12.92 -5.05
C THR A 186 -10.59 -12.99 -3.53
N TYR A 187 -11.39 -12.22 -2.79
CA TYR A 187 -11.29 -12.20 -1.33
C TYR A 187 -11.82 -13.48 -0.67
N ASN A 188 -12.71 -14.25 -1.31
CA ASN A 188 -13.20 -15.54 -0.81
C ASN A 188 -12.40 -16.75 -1.31
N SER A 189 -11.30 -16.55 -2.04
CA SER A 189 -10.44 -17.62 -2.52
C SER A 189 -9.23 -17.78 -1.60
N PRO A 190 -9.00 -18.98 -1.01
CA PRO A 190 -7.80 -19.24 -0.20
C PRO A 190 -6.49 -19.00 -0.97
N ALA A 191 -6.42 -19.45 -2.22
CA ALA A 191 -5.24 -19.25 -3.08
C ALA A 191 -4.98 -17.78 -3.40
N SER A 192 -6.03 -16.96 -3.47
CA SER A 192 -5.89 -15.51 -3.66
C SER A 192 -5.48 -14.83 -2.35
N THR A 193 -5.96 -15.33 -1.20
CA THR A 193 -5.57 -14.83 0.12
C THR A 193 -4.07 -14.99 0.37
N GLU A 194 -3.53 -16.17 0.11
CA GLU A 194 -2.09 -16.44 0.25
C GLU A 194 -1.28 -15.54 -0.68
N ARG A 195 -1.72 -15.39 -1.93
CA ARG A 195 -1.08 -14.52 -2.91
C ARG A 195 -1.14 -13.03 -2.53
N LEU A 196 -2.25 -12.56 -1.96
CA LEU A 196 -2.36 -11.20 -1.43
C LEU A 196 -1.31 -10.95 -0.33
N ARG A 197 -1.15 -11.90 0.58
CA ARG A 197 -0.12 -11.79 1.64
C ARG A 197 1.29 -11.79 1.05
N ALA A 198 1.58 -12.71 0.14
CA ALA A 198 2.90 -12.80 -0.51
C ALA A 198 3.28 -11.52 -1.27
N LEU A 199 2.30 -10.81 -1.83
CA LEU A 199 2.53 -9.54 -2.53
C LEU A 199 2.62 -8.33 -1.60
N ALA A 200 2.06 -8.41 -0.39
CA ALA A 200 2.10 -7.31 0.57
C ALA A 200 3.47 -7.17 1.28
N GLY A 201 4.27 -8.24 1.31
CA GLY A 201 5.56 -8.32 2.02
C GLY A 201 5.50 -9.26 3.21
#